data_AF-A0A969U9C8-F1
#
_entry.id   AF-A0A969U9C8-F1
#
_cell.length_a   1.000
_cell.length_b   1.000
_cell.length_c   1.000
_cell.angle_alpha   90.00
_cell.angle_beta   90.00
_cell.angle_gamma   90.00
#
_symmetry.space_group_name_H-M   'P 1'
#
loop_
_entity.id
_entity.type
_entity.pdbx_description
1 polymer ?
#
loop_
_entity_poly.entity_id
_entity_poly.type
_entity_poly.pdbx_seq_one_letter_code
_entity_poly.pdbx_strand_id
1 'polypeptide(L)'
;MTKLQRMDADMNATGNEPEHDDNTMVLTNGTIVETLADFSKKITIPATLQPGGLVVVFRDPSHEDLEFFETQMKTAETRLEAVKRFGVRLCIQWGDKNGVTVPQWDKLRGIVSVTLAKVLDDFFPNVQAAEGIVS
;
A
#
# COMPACT_ATOMS: atom_id res chain seq x y z
N MET A 1 33.41 56.12 -27.61
CA MET A 1 32.83 55.23 -26.60
C MET A 1 31.60 54.59 -27.23
N THR A 2 31.72 53.33 -27.64
CA THR A 2 30.87 52.72 -28.67
C THR A 2 30.07 51.56 -28.07
N LYS A 3 28.75 51.59 -28.33
CA LYS A 3 27.74 50.52 -28.30
C LYS A 3 28.07 49.22 -27.56
N LEU A 4 27.29 48.94 -26.49
CA LEU A 4 27.02 47.58 -26.05
C LEU A 4 25.86 47.00 -26.90
N GLN A 5 26.19 46.14 -27.86
CA GLN A 5 25.27 45.15 -28.42
C GLN A 5 25.90 43.77 -28.17
N ARG A 6 25.10 42.84 -27.61
CA ARG A 6 25.20 41.37 -27.66
C ARG A 6 24.17 40.82 -26.68
N MET A 7 23.47 39.73 -26.87
CA MET A 7 23.09 38.87 -28.01
C MET A 7 22.13 37.87 -27.36
N ASP A 8 21.03 37.54 -28.00
CA ASP A 8 20.03 36.58 -27.51
C ASP A 8 20.66 35.20 -27.24
N ALA A 9 20.23 34.57 -26.15
CA ALA A 9 20.31 33.14 -25.97
C ALA A 9 19.05 32.69 -25.22
N ASP A 10 18.02 32.37 -26.00
CA ASP A 10 16.99 31.42 -25.63
C ASP A 10 17.68 30.10 -25.21
N MET A 11 17.57 29.73 -23.94
CA MET A 11 17.68 28.34 -23.52
C MET A 11 16.48 28.00 -22.66
N ASN A 12 15.47 27.52 -23.38
CA ASN A 12 14.38 26.68 -22.92
C ASN A 12 14.92 25.55 -22.03
N ALA A 13 14.87 25.74 -20.71
CA ALA A 13 14.99 24.66 -19.75
C ALA A 13 13.58 24.26 -19.31
N THR A 14 12.81 23.68 -20.23
CA THR A 14 11.78 22.71 -19.86
C THR A 14 12.49 21.54 -19.19
N GLY A 15 12.72 21.67 -17.89
CA GLY A 15 12.96 20.52 -17.03
C GLY A 15 11.69 19.69 -17.04
N ASN A 16 11.59 18.77 -18.01
CA ASN A 16 10.82 17.56 -17.81
C ASN A 16 11.54 16.79 -16.70
N GLU A 17 11.22 17.12 -15.46
CA GLU A 17 11.35 16.14 -14.39
C GLU A 17 10.45 14.97 -14.81
N PRO A 18 10.96 13.73 -14.89
CA PRO A 18 10.07 12.60 -15.05
C PRO A 18 9.17 12.58 -13.80
N GLU A 19 7.88 12.84 -13.98
CA GLU A 19 6.85 12.54 -12.99
C GLU A 19 6.99 11.05 -12.66
N HIS A 20 7.69 10.76 -11.58
CA HIS A 20 7.65 9.45 -10.96
C HIS A 20 6.23 9.35 -10.41
N ASP A 21 5.33 8.64 -11.10
CA ASP A 21 4.03 8.26 -10.55
C ASP A 21 4.27 7.30 -9.38
N ASP A 22 4.68 7.86 -8.25
CA ASP A 22 5.13 7.18 -7.02
C ASP A 22 3.99 6.47 -6.28
N ASN A 23 2.80 6.43 -6.89
CA ASN A 23 1.60 5.83 -6.36
C ASN A 23 1.47 4.35 -6.70
N THR A 24 2.25 3.80 -7.63
CA THR A 24 2.11 2.40 -8.05
C THR A 24 3.40 1.60 -7.84
N MET A 25 3.32 0.56 -7.02
CA MET A 25 4.38 -0.42 -6.80
C MET A 25 4.01 -1.75 -7.46
N VAL A 26 4.90 -2.27 -8.29
CA VAL A 26 4.77 -3.63 -8.87
C VAL A 26 5.74 -4.56 -8.16
N LEU A 27 5.19 -5.60 -7.53
CA LEU A 27 5.95 -6.60 -6.80
C LEU A 27 6.53 -7.65 -7.76
N THR A 28 7.58 -8.35 -7.34
CA THR A 28 8.31 -9.32 -8.17
C THR A 28 7.45 -10.46 -8.72
N ASN A 29 6.32 -10.76 -8.07
CA ASN A 29 5.37 -11.77 -8.50
C ASN A 29 4.30 -11.23 -9.47
N GLY A 30 4.37 -9.93 -9.84
CA GLY A 30 3.38 -9.26 -10.69
C GLY A 30 2.16 -8.72 -9.96
N THR A 31 2.12 -8.78 -8.62
CA THR A 31 1.09 -8.08 -7.84
C THR A 31 1.32 -6.59 -7.93
N ILE A 32 0.26 -5.82 -8.20
CA ILE A 32 0.31 -4.37 -8.32
C ILE A 32 -0.34 -3.77 -7.09
N VAL A 33 0.31 -2.80 -6.47
CA VAL A 33 -0.17 -2.04 -5.33
C VAL A 33 -0.25 -0.58 -5.75
N GLU A 34 -1.46 -0.03 -5.73
CA GLU A 34 -1.73 1.34 -6.11
C GLU A 34 -2.19 2.12 -4.88
N THR A 35 -1.60 3.28 -4.65
CA THR A 35 -2.05 4.29 -3.70
C THR A 35 -3.03 5.20 -4.41
N LEU A 36 -4.26 5.25 -3.93
CA LEU A 36 -5.31 6.11 -4.45
C LEU A 36 -5.20 7.50 -3.84
N ALA A 37 -5.90 8.47 -4.45
CA ALA A 37 -5.84 9.88 -4.04
C ALA A 37 -6.31 10.14 -2.59
N ASP A 38 -7.11 9.23 -2.03
CA ASP A 38 -7.63 9.27 -0.66
C ASP A 38 -6.78 8.42 0.32
N PHE A 39 -5.53 8.09 -0.05
CA PHE A 39 -4.62 7.21 0.67
C PHE A 39 -5.05 5.74 0.78
N SER A 40 -6.23 5.39 0.27
CA SER A 40 -6.66 4.00 0.10
C SER A 40 -5.66 3.23 -0.76
N LYS A 41 -5.53 1.93 -0.50
CA LYS A 41 -4.66 1.03 -1.30
C LYS A 41 -5.50 0.08 -2.12
N LYS A 42 -5.19 -0.01 -3.41
CA LYS A 42 -5.75 -1.02 -4.31
C LYS A 42 -4.68 -2.04 -4.65
N ILE A 43 -4.95 -3.30 -4.35
CA ILE A 43 -4.09 -4.44 -4.67
C ILE A 43 -4.72 -5.21 -5.82
N THR A 44 -3.99 -5.29 -6.94
CA THR A 44 -4.37 -6.09 -8.10
C THR A 44 -3.49 -7.32 -8.19
N ILE A 45 -4.11 -8.50 -8.08
CA ILE A 45 -3.47 -9.80 -8.20
C ILE A 45 -3.77 -10.39 -9.58
N PRO A 46 -2.74 -10.71 -10.36
CA PRO A 46 -2.92 -11.24 -11.70
C PRO A 46 -3.50 -12.66 -11.68
N ALA A 47 -4.16 -13.02 -12.79
CA ALA A 47 -4.77 -14.34 -12.98
C ALA A 47 -3.76 -15.51 -12.90
N THR A 48 -2.47 -15.21 -13.10
CA THR A 48 -1.36 -16.16 -12.99
C THR A 48 -1.10 -16.62 -11.55
N LEU A 49 -1.43 -15.78 -10.56
CA LEU A 49 -1.29 -16.11 -9.14
C LEU A 49 -2.60 -16.60 -8.53
N GLN A 50 -3.73 -16.08 -9.02
CA GLN A 50 -5.06 -16.48 -8.56
C GLN A 50 -5.98 -16.64 -9.78
N PRO A 51 -6.50 -17.85 -10.08
CA PRO A 51 -7.40 -18.04 -11.20
C PRO A 51 -8.57 -17.04 -11.18
N GLY A 52 -8.77 -16.34 -12.31
CA GLY A 52 -9.76 -15.27 -12.45
C GLY A 52 -9.27 -13.87 -12.04
N GLY A 53 -8.06 -13.75 -11.48
CA GLY A 53 -7.54 -12.50 -10.94
C GLY A 53 -8.29 -12.05 -9.69
N LEU A 54 -7.74 -11.07 -8.97
CA LEU A 54 -8.42 -10.46 -7.83
C LEU A 54 -8.01 -9.00 -7.68
N VAL A 55 -8.98 -8.12 -7.49
CA VAL A 55 -8.74 -6.73 -7.11
C VAL A 55 -9.28 -6.53 -5.70
N VAL A 56 -8.48 -5.98 -4.80
CA VAL A 56 -8.86 -5.71 -3.41
C VAL A 56 -8.60 -4.24 -3.11
N VAL A 57 -9.51 -3.57 -2.43
CA VAL A 57 -9.34 -2.17 -2.02
C VAL A 57 -9.46 -2.05 -0.50
N PHE A 58 -8.46 -1.42 0.10
CA PHE A 58 -8.41 -1.06 1.50
C PHE A 58 -8.57 0.44 1.63
N ARG A 59 -9.47 0.87 2.50
CA ARG A 59 -9.53 2.28 2.88
C ARG A 59 -8.37 2.64 3.78
N ASP A 60 -8.08 3.94 3.83
CA ASP A 60 -7.19 4.49 4.86
C ASP A 60 -7.74 4.19 6.27
N PRO A 61 -6.89 3.81 7.26
CA PRO A 61 -7.33 3.56 8.62
C PRO A 61 -7.75 4.85 9.31
N SER A 62 -8.87 4.80 10.02
CA SER A 62 -9.26 5.86 10.96
C SER A 62 -8.56 5.68 12.31
N HIS A 63 -8.65 6.68 13.18
CA HIS A 63 -8.17 6.59 14.56
C HIS A 63 -8.74 5.38 15.31
N GLU A 64 -10.06 5.13 15.17
CA GLU A 64 -10.72 3.97 15.80
C GLU A 64 -10.17 2.63 15.30
N ASP A 65 -9.72 2.58 14.04
CA ASP A 65 -9.11 1.37 13.48
C ASP A 65 -7.73 1.13 14.10
N LEU A 66 -6.97 2.19 14.35
CA LEU A 66 -5.67 2.09 15.02
C LEU A 66 -5.83 1.63 16.48
N GLU A 67 -6.80 2.19 17.22
CA GLU A 67 -7.12 1.72 18.58
C GLU A 67 -7.56 0.25 18.59
N PHE A 68 -8.39 -0.14 17.60
CA PHE A 68 -8.76 -1.53 17.39
C PHE A 68 -7.53 -2.41 17.13
N PHE A 69 -6.61 -1.98 16.27
CA PHE A 69 -5.39 -2.72 15.95
C PHE A 69 -4.51 -2.91 17.17
N GLU A 70 -4.27 -1.85 17.95
CA GLU A 70 -3.52 -1.93 19.20
C GLU A 70 -4.15 -2.92 20.19
N THR A 71 -5.48 -2.92 20.28
CA THR A 71 -6.22 -3.87 21.11
C THR A 71 -6.01 -5.29 20.60
N GLN A 72 -6.17 -5.54 19.29
CA GLN A 72 -5.97 -6.87 18.72
C GLN A 72 -4.53 -7.36 18.89
N MET A 73 -3.53 -6.49 18.79
CA MET A 73 -2.13 -6.83 19.02
C MET A 73 -1.85 -7.30 20.46
N LYS A 74 -2.65 -6.85 21.44
CA LYS A 74 -2.56 -7.28 22.84
C LYS A 74 -3.37 -8.53 23.14
N THR A 75 -4.47 -8.76 22.43
CA THR A 75 -5.45 -9.82 22.77
C THR A 75 -5.43 -11.04 21.85
N ALA A 76 -4.93 -10.92 20.62
CA ALA A 76 -4.89 -12.03 19.67
C ALA A 76 -3.86 -13.08 20.08
N GLU A 77 -4.08 -14.34 19.70
CA GLU A 77 -3.14 -15.42 20.02
C GLU A 77 -1.80 -15.22 19.29
N THR A 78 -1.84 -14.55 18.14
CA THR A 78 -0.65 -14.22 17.35
C THR A 78 -0.76 -12.82 16.74
N ARG A 79 0.39 -12.18 16.52
CA ARG A 79 0.50 -10.92 15.74
C ARG A 79 -0.14 -11.06 14.36
N LEU A 80 0.04 -12.22 13.71
CA LEU A 80 -0.55 -12.48 12.41
C LEU A 80 -2.09 -12.43 12.48
N GLU A 81 -2.71 -13.01 13.50
CA GLU A 81 -4.16 -12.96 13.69
C GLU A 81 -4.65 -11.52 13.88
N ALA A 82 -3.96 -10.70 14.66
CA ALA A 82 -4.29 -9.28 14.84
C ALA A 82 -4.27 -8.52 13.51
N VAL A 83 -3.21 -8.72 12.71
CA VAL A 83 -3.07 -8.12 11.37
C VAL A 83 -4.17 -8.59 10.42
N LYS A 84 -4.59 -9.86 10.48
CA LYS A 84 -5.71 -10.36 9.68
C LYS A 84 -7.02 -9.66 10.02
N ARG A 85 -7.35 -9.56 11.31
CA ARG A 85 -8.58 -8.90 11.78
C ARG A 85 -8.61 -7.44 11.34
N PHE A 86 -7.45 -6.78 11.37
CA PHE A 86 -7.29 -5.42 10.91
C PHE A 86 -7.44 -5.28 9.39
N GLY A 87 -6.77 -6.11 8.59
CA GLY A 87 -6.92 -6.13 7.13
C GLY A 87 -8.38 -6.37 6.69
N VAL A 88 -9.09 -7.27 7.37
CA VAL A 88 -10.52 -7.51 7.14
C VAL A 88 -11.36 -6.26 7.42
N ARG A 89 -11.04 -5.52 8.49
CA ARG A 89 -11.76 -4.30 8.88
C ARG A 89 -11.55 -3.14 7.91
N LEU A 90 -10.38 -3.05 7.28
CA LEU A 90 -10.04 -2.00 6.31
C LEU A 90 -10.45 -2.32 4.88
N CYS A 91 -10.69 -3.59 4.57
CA CYS A 91 -11.08 -4.00 3.23
C CYS A 91 -12.49 -3.50 2.92
N ILE A 92 -12.61 -2.60 1.94
CA ILE A 92 -13.90 -2.07 1.46
C ILE A 92 -14.36 -2.73 0.16
N GLN A 93 -13.44 -3.38 -0.57
CA GLN A 93 -13.79 -4.13 -1.78
C GLN A 93 -12.95 -5.40 -1.91
N TRP A 94 -13.60 -6.50 -2.27
CA TRP A 94 -12.98 -7.78 -2.60
C TRP A 94 -13.55 -8.35 -3.90
N GLY A 95 -12.80 -8.21 -4.99
CA GLY A 95 -13.25 -8.56 -6.33
C GLY A 95 -14.49 -7.74 -6.69
N ASP A 96 -15.61 -8.43 -6.88
CA ASP A 96 -16.93 -7.89 -7.22
C ASP A 96 -17.80 -7.58 -5.99
N LYS A 97 -17.30 -7.79 -4.77
CA LYS A 97 -18.05 -7.65 -3.52
C LYS A 97 -17.57 -6.47 -2.68
N ASN A 98 -18.49 -5.92 -1.88
CA ASN A 98 -18.15 -4.98 -0.83
C ASN A 98 -17.57 -5.74 0.37
N GLY A 99 -16.40 -5.31 0.83
CA GLY A 99 -15.69 -5.89 1.97
C GLY A 99 -15.23 -7.33 1.79
N VAL A 100 -14.77 -7.94 2.89
CA VAL A 100 -14.18 -9.28 2.88
C VAL A 100 -14.53 -10.08 4.14
N THR A 101 -14.58 -11.41 4.00
CA THR A 101 -14.66 -12.38 5.09
C THR A 101 -13.27 -12.94 5.44
N VAL A 102 -13.07 -13.47 6.65
CA VAL A 102 -11.78 -14.10 7.03
C VAL A 102 -11.34 -15.20 6.04
N PRO A 103 -12.22 -16.12 5.57
CA PRO A 103 -11.81 -17.13 4.59
C PRO A 103 -11.40 -16.55 3.23
N GLN A 104 -11.97 -15.41 2.84
CA GLN A 104 -11.52 -14.69 1.65
C GLN A 104 -10.13 -14.11 1.90
N TRP A 105 -9.91 -13.42 3.02
CA TRP A 105 -8.60 -12.89 3.41
C TRP A 105 -7.48 -13.94 3.37
N ASP A 106 -7.74 -15.14 3.88
CA ASP A 106 -6.77 -16.23 3.86
C ASP A 106 -6.35 -16.66 2.44
N LYS A 107 -7.14 -16.38 1.40
CA LYS A 107 -6.75 -16.61 0.00
C LYS A 107 -5.64 -15.66 -0.46
N LEU A 108 -5.60 -14.41 0.04
CA LEU A 108 -4.47 -13.51 -0.20
C LEU A 108 -3.19 -14.04 0.44
N ARG A 109 -3.27 -14.67 1.62
CA ARG A 109 -2.11 -15.28 2.27
C ARG A 109 -1.53 -16.45 1.47
N GLY A 110 -2.38 -17.18 0.74
CA GLY A 110 -1.96 -18.22 -0.21
C GLY A 110 -1.04 -17.68 -1.30
N ILE A 111 -1.11 -16.38 -1.58
CA ILE A 111 -0.17 -15.64 -2.42
C ILE A 111 1.00 -15.21 -1.52
N VAL A 112 2.05 -16.04 -1.53
CA VAL A 112 3.30 -15.98 -0.75
C VAL A 112 3.37 -14.85 0.30
N SER A 113 3.11 -15.24 1.53
CA SER A 113 3.00 -14.45 2.77
C SER A 113 4.02 -13.32 3.01
N VAL A 114 5.20 -13.31 2.39
CA VAL A 114 6.19 -12.23 2.54
C VAL A 114 5.77 -10.98 1.77
N THR A 115 5.16 -11.16 0.60
CA THR A 115 4.75 -10.06 -0.27
C THR A 115 3.59 -9.29 0.33
N LEU A 116 2.57 -10.01 0.83
CA LEU A 116 1.43 -9.39 1.52
C LEU A 116 1.86 -8.74 2.85
N ALA A 117 2.75 -9.39 3.60
CA ALA A 117 3.29 -8.82 4.83
C ALA A 117 4.06 -7.52 4.55
N LYS A 118 4.90 -7.48 3.51
CA LYS A 118 5.57 -6.25 3.07
C LYS A 118 4.59 -5.16 2.67
N VAL A 119 3.52 -5.47 1.93
CA VAL A 119 2.52 -4.46 1.57
C VAL A 119 1.81 -3.91 2.80
N LEU A 120 1.52 -4.75 3.79
CA LEU A 120 0.94 -4.30 5.06
C LEU A 120 1.95 -3.55 5.92
N ASP A 121 3.22 -3.98 5.97
CA ASP A 121 4.29 -3.29 6.69
C ASP A 121 4.64 -1.94 6.01
N ASP A 122 4.62 -1.84 4.68
CA ASP A 122 4.79 -0.60 3.92
C ASP A 122 3.59 0.34 4.10
N PHE A 123 2.39 -0.23 4.30
CA PHE A 123 1.20 0.53 4.66
C PHE A 123 1.26 1.01 6.13
N PHE A 124 2.01 0.31 6.99
CA PHE A 124 2.19 0.60 8.42
C PHE A 124 3.68 0.61 8.82
N PRO A 125 4.51 1.53 8.29
CA PRO A 125 5.96 1.48 8.47
C PRO A 125 6.42 1.61 9.92
N ASN A 126 5.55 2.03 10.84
CA ASN A 126 5.85 2.28 12.25
C ASN A 126 5.68 1.06 13.18
N VAL A 127 5.33 -0.14 12.70
CA VAL A 127 5.18 -1.30 13.60
C VAL A 127 6.54 -1.87 14.05
N GLN A 128 7.63 -1.65 13.32
CA GLN A 128 8.98 -2.03 13.77
C GLN A 128 9.59 -1.02 14.76
N ALA A 129 9.11 0.22 14.81
CA ALA A 129 9.61 1.22 15.76
C ALA A 129 9.15 0.96 17.21
N ALA A 130 8.10 0.15 17.41
CA ALA A 130 7.58 -0.20 18.73
C ALA A 130 8.41 -1.28 19.46
N GLU A 131 9.29 -2.01 18.78
CA GLU A 131 10.18 -3.00 19.42
C GLU A 131 11.54 -2.39 19.85
N GLY A 132 11.74 -1.08 19.65
CA GLY A 132 12.98 -0.37 19.98
C GLY A 132 12.96 0.53 21.23
N ILE A 133 11.83 0.60 21.96
CA ILE A 133 11.71 1.43 23.18
C ILE A 133 11.36 0.54 24.38
N VAL A 134 12.27 -0.36 24.74
CA VAL A 134 12.43 -0.77 26.13
C VAL A 134 13.93 -0.82 26.40
N SER A 135 14.43 0.27 26.97
CA SER A 135 15.74 0.38 27.61
C SER A 135 15.88 -0.56 28.80
#